data_AF-A0A0V0H3W4-F1
#
_entry.id   AF-A0A0V0H3W4-F1
#
_cell.length_a   1.000
_cell.length_b   1.000
_cell.length_c   1.000
_cell.angle_alpha   90.00
_cell.angle_beta   90.00
_cell.angle_gamma   90.00
#
_symmetry.space_group_name_H-M   'P 1'
#
loop_
_entity.id
_entity.type
_entity.pdbx_description
1 polymer ?
#
loop_
_entity_poly.entity_id
_entity_poly.type
_entity_poly.pdbx_seq_one_letter_code
_entity_poly.pdbx_strand_id
1 'polypeptide(L)'
;MKSSDGIVIVLIYGDDDLLIIESSRTLIDDAKKIIKDNFKIKDLCDLRYFLGIEFARQTSGILMHQRKYVMDLILDLALSGSKPIATPIELNQKLTTCEFDTHIGDSQDPILVDPR
;
A
#
# COMPACT_ATOMS: atom_id res chain seq x y z
N MET A 1 -29.00 -19.01 -0.61
CA MET A 1 -28.54 -17.60 -0.57
C MET A 1 -27.41 -17.53 0.44
N LYS A 2 -26.15 -17.45 0.00
CA LYS A 2 -25.03 -17.17 0.91
C LYS A 2 -25.08 -15.66 1.20
N SER A 3 -25.26 -15.28 2.46
CA SER A 3 -24.95 -13.92 2.90
C SER A 3 -23.51 -13.65 2.52
N SER A 4 -23.23 -12.57 1.77
CA SER A 4 -21.86 -12.15 1.51
C SER A 4 -21.33 -11.54 2.81
N ASP A 5 -20.82 -12.38 3.71
CA ASP A 5 -20.09 -11.88 4.88
C ASP A 5 -18.88 -11.11 4.36
N GLY A 6 -18.90 -9.80 4.53
CA GLY A 6 -17.78 -8.96 4.15
C GLY A 6 -16.57 -9.26 5.04
N ILE A 7 -15.39 -9.04 4.48
CA ILE A 7 -14.12 -9.35 5.15
C ILE A 7 -13.48 -8.04 5.56
N VAL A 8 -13.14 -7.95 6.85
CA VAL A 8 -12.28 -6.90 7.40
C VAL A 8 -10.91 -7.53 7.69
N ILE A 9 -9.86 -6.98 7.09
CA ILE A 9 -8.48 -7.35 7.34
C ILE A 9 -7.84 -6.20 8.11
N VAL A 10 -7.20 -6.53 9.23
CA VAL A 10 -6.48 -5.58 10.06
C VAL A 10 -5.02 -6.01 10.11
N LEU A 11 -4.13 -5.12 9.68
CA LEU A 11 -2.68 -5.29 9.74
C LEU A 11 -2.13 -4.35 10.82
N ILE A 12 -1.37 -4.91 11.75
CA ILE A 12 -0.71 -4.18 12.84
C ILE A 12 0.79 -4.25 12.59
N TYR A 13 1.47 -3.11 12.61
CA TYR A 13 2.92 -3.01 12.50
C TYR A 13 3.50 -2.25 13.69
N GLY A 14 4.37 -2.91 14.45
CA GLY A 14 4.90 -2.35 15.70
C GLY A 14 3.78 -2.03 16.70
N ASP A 15 3.96 -0.93 17.43
CA ASP A 15 3.01 -0.49 18.47
C ASP A 15 2.06 0.63 18.03
N ASP A 16 2.41 1.37 16.96
CA ASP A 16 1.75 2.63 16.59
C ASP A 16 0.98 2.57 15.24
N ASP A 17 1.34 1.64 14.34
CA ASP A 17 0.84 1.63 12.97
C ASP A 17 -0.24 0.56 12.75
N LEU A 18 -1.41 1.00 12.24
CA LEU A 18 -2.56 0.16 11.95
C LEU A 18 -3.08 0.43 10.53
N LEU A 19 -3.25 -0.63 9.75
CA LEU A 19 -3.89 -0.59 8.44
C LEU A 19 -5.15 -1.46 8.44
N ILE A 20 -6.28 -0.86 8.03
CA ILE A 20 -7.57 -1.54 7.91
C ILE A 20 -7.94 -1.62 6.42
N ILE A 21 -8.20 -2.83 5.94
CA ILE A 21 -8.61 -3.13 4.57
C ILE A 21 -9.93 -3.89 4.62
N GLU A 22 -10.86 -3.53 3.75
CA GLU A 22 -12.23 -4.01 3.88
C GLU A 22 -12.94 -4.05 2.51
N SER A 23 -13.94 -4.94 2.37
CA SER A 23 -14.72 -5.26 1.16
C SER A 23 -16.01 -4.45 0.89
N SER A 24 -16.54 -3.70 1.85
CA SER A 24 -17.83 -3.01 1.97
C SER A 24 -17.79 -1.82 2.95
N ARG A 25 -18.02 -0.61 2.43
CA ARG A 25 -17.96 0.67 3.19
C ARG A 25 -18.67 0.70 4.55
N THR A 26 -19.73 -0.07 4.76
CA THR A 26 -20.41 -0.14 6.06
C THR A 26 -19.54 -0.79 7.13
N LEU A 27 -18.82 -1.86 6.77
CA LEU A 27 -17.98 -2.61 7.69
C LEU A 27 -16.70 -1.86 8.06
N ILE A 28 -16.14 -1.03 7.15
CA ILE A 28 -14.98 -0.22 7.51
C ILE A 28 -15.34 0.86 8.54
N ASP A 29 -16.51 1.48 8.44
CA ASP A 29 -16.95 2.50 9.40
C ASP A 29 -17.23 1.88 10.77
N ASP A 30 -17.86 0.71 10.79
CA ASP A 30 -18.09 -0.05 12.04
C ASP A 30 -16.76 -0.51 12.67
N ALA A 31 -15.84 -1.05 11.87
CA ALA A 31 -14.52 -1.46 12.35
C ALA A 31 -13.72 -0.27 12.91
N LYS A 32 -13.70 0.85 12.19
CA LYS A 32 -13.07 2.10 12.65
C LYS A 32 -13.66 2.57 13.97
N LYS A 33 -14.98 2.52 14.12
CA LYS A 33 -15.67 2.91 15.35
C LYS A 33 -15.26 2.02 16.52
N ILE A 34 -15.32 0.70 16.36
CA ILE A 34 -14.92 -0.26 17.39
C ILE A 34 -13.48 -0.01 17.83
N ILE A 35 -12.56 0.18 16.87
CA ILE A 35 -11.15 0.39 17.17
C ILE A 35 -10.94 1.72 17.91
N LYS A 36 -11.61 2.79 17.48
CA LYS A 36 -11.51 4.11 18.11
C LYS A 36 -12.12 4.16 19.52
N ASP A 37 -13.16 3.36 19.76
CA ASP A 37 -13.82 3.28 21.08
C ASP A 37 -12.96 2.49 22.08
N ASN A 38 -12.19 1.50 21.63
CA ASN A 38 -11.34 0.67 22.49
C ASN A 38 -9.90 1.19 22.62
N PHE A 39 -9.39 1.88 21.60
CA PHE A 39 -8.00 2.33 21.52
C PHE A 39 -7.94 3.82 21.14
N LYS A 40 -6.97 4.53 21.71
CA LYS A 40 -6.69 5.94 21.36
C LYS A 40 -5.95 6.03 20.03
N ILE A 41 -6.62 5.66 18.94
CA ILE A 41 -6.07 5.65 17.59
C ILE A 41 -6.61 6.84 16.80
N LYS A 42 -5.74 7.47 16.02
CA LYS A 42 -6.09 8.55 15.12
C LYS A 42 -6.45 7.99 13.75
N ASP A 43 -7.64 8.31 13.25
CA ASP A 43 -7.99 8.02 11.86
C ASP A 43 -7.24 8.99 10.94
N LEU A 44 -6.45 8.45 10.02
CA LEU A 44 -5.69 9.19 9.03
C LEU A 44 -6.43 9.33 7.68
N CYS A 45 -7.73 8.99 7.65
CA CYS A 45 -8.55 8.94 6.45
C CYS A 45 -8.01 7.92 5.43
N ASP A 46 -8.05 8.23 4.14
CA ASP A 46 -7.61 7.34 3.08
C ASP A 46 -6.11 7.05 3.18
N LEU A 47 -5.75 5.79 2.97
CA LEU A 47 -4.36 5.36 2.92
C LEU A 47 -3.59 6.16 1.87
N ARG A 48 -2.67 7.01 2.32
CA ARG A 48 -1.70 7.75 1.49
C ARG A 48 -0.27 7.34 1.77
N TYR A 49 0.05 7.02 3.02
CA TYR A 49 1.38 6.66 3.47
C TYR A 49 1.29 5.54 4.51
N PHE A 50 2.11 4.50 4.37
CA PHE A 50 2.30 3.45 5.37
C PHE A 50 3.69 2.85 5.23
N LEU A 51 4.49 2.83 6.31
CA LEU A 51 5.88 2.32 6.32
C LEU A 51 6.79 2.94 5.26
N GLY A 52 6.62 4.24 4.96
CA GLY A 52 7.39 4.93 3.93
C GLY A 52 6.98 4.59 2.48
N ILE A 53 5.93 3.79 2.30
CA ILE A 53 5.30 3.53 1.01
C ILE A 53 4.18 4.55 0.79
N GLU A 54 4.23 5.21 -0.36
CA GLU A 54 3.20 6.14 -0.82
C GLU A 54 2.16 5.37 -1.64
N PHE A 55 0.89 5.60 -1.36
CA PHE A 55 -0.25 4.95 -2.01
C PHE A 55 -1.06 5.99 -2.77
N ALA A 56 -1.26 5.76 -4.06
CA ALA A 56 -2.14 6.56 -4.90
C ALA A 56 -3.28 5.69 -5.44
N ARG A 57 -4.51 6.03 -5.08
CA ARG A 57 -5.71 5.30 -5.52
C ARG A 57 -6.21 5.87 -6.84
N GLN A 58 -6.40 5.01 -7.82
CA GLN A 58 -7.00 5.31 -9.12
C GLN A 58 -8.23 4.42 -9.33
N THR A 59 -9.10 4.80 -10.27
CA THR A 59 -10.27 3.97 -10.62
C THR A 59 -9.87 2.57 -11.12
N SER A 60 -8.69 2.46 -11.72
CA SER A 60 -8.12 1.22 -12.25
C SER A 60 -7.35 0.38 -11.20
N GLY A 61 -7.05 0.92 -10.02
CA GLY A 61 -6.29 0.19 -9.01
C GLY A 61 -5.56 1.07 -8.00
N ILE A 62 -4.62 0.48 -7.27
CA ILE A 62 -3.80 1.17 -6.28
C ILE A 62 -2.35 1.14 -6.76
N LEU A 63 -1.75 2.31 -6.93
CA LEU A 63 -0.34 2.46 -7.22
C LEU A 63 0.44 2.63 -5.92
N MET A 64 1.55 1.91 -5.79
CA MET A 64 2.48 2.01 -4.67
C MET A 64 3.84 2.50 -5.16
N HIS A 65 4.42 3.49 -4.49
CA HIS A 65 5.78 3.97 -4.81
C HIS A 65 6.52 4.43 -3.54
N GLN A 66 7.85 4.39 -3.59
CA GLN A 66 8.73 4.82 -2.49
C GLN A 66 9.54 6.06 -2.89
N ARG A 67 9.01 6.89 -3.79
CA ARG A 67 9.75 8.03 -4.36
C ARG A 67 10.22 8.98 -3.27
N LYS A 68 9.34 9.34 -2.34
CA LYS A 68 9.73 10.16 -1.18
C LYS A 68 10.84 9.53 -0.36
N TYR A 69 10.73 8.24 0.00
CA TYR A 69 11.77 7.53 0.74
C TYR A 69 13.13 7.59 0.03
N VAL A 70 13.15 7.34 -1.29
CA VAL A 70 14.38 7.42 -2.09
C VAL A 70 14.95 8.85 -2.11
N MET A 71 14.09 9.86 -2.25
CA MET A 71 14.52 11.27 -2.24
C MET A 71 15.07 11.69 -0.87
N ASP A 72 14.40 11.31 0.22
CA ASP A 72 14.83 11.58 1.59
C ASP A 72 16.18 10.90 1.86
N LEU A 73 16.38 9.65 1.41
CA LEU A 73 17.66 8.95 1.51
C LEU A 73 18.78 9.65 0.73
N ILE A 74 18.50 10.15 -0.48
CA ILE A 74 19.47 10.90 -1.29
C ILE A 74 19.86 12.21 -0.58
N LEU A 75 18.87 12.89 0.03
CA LEU A 75 19.10 14.12 0.80
C LEU A 75 19.95 13.85 2.04
N ASP A 76 19.61 12.81 2.81
CA ASP A 76 20.33 12.44 4.04
C ASP A 76 21.78 12.05 3.79
N LEU A 77 22.05 11.42 2.64
CA LEU A 77 23.41 11.08 2.19
C LEU A 77 24.15 12.25 1.54
N ALA A 78 23.53 13.44 1.46
CA ALA A 78 24.04 14.62 0.75
C ALA A 78 24.39 14.35 -0.73
N LEU A 79 23.66 13.43 -1.38
CA LEU A 79 23.88 13.01 -2.75
C LEU A 79 23.01 13.77 -3.77
N SER A 80 22.23 14.77 -3.36
CA SER A 80 21.33 15.50 -4.25
C SER A 80 22.04 16.23 -5.40
N GLY A 81 23.32 16.57 -5.25
CA GLY A 81 24.16 17.18 -6.29
C GLY A 81 25.07 16.19 -7.02
N SER A 82 25.02 14.90 -6.68
CA SER A 82 25.84 13.88 -7.29
C SER A 82 25.39 13.58 -8.72
N LYS A 83 26.34 13.18 -9.58
CA LYS A 83 26.01 12.76 -10.94
C LYS A 83 25.11 11.52 -10.90
N PRO A 84 23.99 11.49 -11.65
CA PRO A 84 23.18 10.29 -11.76
C PRO A 84 24.02 9.13 -12.30
N ILE A 85 23.90 7.97 -11.66
CA ILE A 85 24.44 6.71 -12.15
C ILE A 85 23.29 5.74 -12.35
N ALA A 86 23.40 4.87 -13.35
CA ALA A 86 22.45 3.78 -13.50
C ALA A 86 22.48 2.93 -12.23
N THR A 87 21.40 2.94 -11.47
CA THR A 87 21.21 2.06 -10.33
C THR A 87 20.70 0.71 -10.83
N PRO A 88 21.26 -0.42 -10.34
CA PRO A 88 20.82 -1.75 -10.74
C PRO A 88 19.53 -2.14 -9.99
N ILE A 89 18.50 -1.30 -10.04
CA ILE A 89 17.18 -1.69 -9.55
C ILE A 89 16.52 -2.52 -10.66
N GLU A 90 16.19 -3.77 -10.37
CA GLU A 90 15.52 -4.64 -11.33
C GLU A 90 14.11 -4.12 -11.57
N LEU A 91 13.87 -3.62 -12.78
CA LEU A 91 12.56 -3.15 -13.21
C LEU A 91 11.67 -4.37 -13.50
N ASN A 92 10.41 -4.30 -13.05
CA ASN A 92 9.40 -5.34 -13.26
C ASN A 92 9.76 -6.70 -12.62
N GLN A 93 10.56 -6.69 -11.56
CA GLN A 93 10.82 -7.90 -10.78
C GLN A 93 9.51 -8.42 -10.18
N LYS A 94 9.15 -9.65 -10.51
CA LYS A 94 7.95 -10.29 -9.98
C LYS A 94 8.22 -10.75 -8.56
N LEU A 95 7.60 -10.10 -7.58
CA LEU A 95 7.76 -10.41 -6.15
C LEU A 95 6.66 -11.37 -5.66
N THR A 96 6.25 -12.31 -6.50
CA THR A 96 5.27 -13.36 -6.18
C THR A 96 5.94 -14.73 -6.18
N THR A 97 5.36 -15.69 -5.47
CA THR A 97 5.87 -17.07 -5.48
C THR A 97 5.43 -17.79 -6.75
N CYS A 98 6.20 -18.79 -7.20
CA CYS A 98 5.82 -19.61 -8.35
C CYS A 98 4.47 -20.31 -8.13
N GLU A 99 4.17 -20.69 -6.88
CA GLU A 99 2.88 -21.27 -6.50
C GLU A 99 1.73 -20.27 -6.71
N PHE A 100 1.90 -19.02 -6.26
CA PHE A 100 0.92 -17.95 -6.45
C PHE A 100 0.62 -17.70 -7.93
N ASP A 101 1.67 -17.64 -8.74
CA ASP A 101 1.57 -17.43 -10.19
C ASP A 101 0.83 -18.56 -10.90
N THR A 102 1.08 -19.80 -10.48
CA THR A 102 0.43 -20.99 -11.05
C THR A 102 -1.07 -20.99 -10.80
N HIS A 103 -1.51 -20.43 -9.66
CA HIS A 103 -2.93 -20.43 -9.27
C HIS A 103 -3.72 -19.22 -9.79
N ILE A 104 -3.07 -18.09 -10.07
CA ILE A 104 -3.73 -16.85 -10.51
C ILE A 104 -3.72 -16.67 -12.04
N GLY A 105 -2.83 -17.38 -12.75
CA GLY A 105 -2.63 -17.20 -14.20
C GLY A 105 -1.89 -15.89 -14.51
N ASP A 106 -1.52 -15.68 -15.79
CA ASP A 106 -0.99 -14.38 -16.23
C ASP A 106 -2.12 -13.35 -16.16
N SER A 107 -2.15 -12.59 -15.07
CA SER A 107 -2.99 -11.41 -14.93
C SER A 107 -2.52 -10.36 -15.94
N GLN A 108 -3.29 -10.15 -17.02
CA GLN A 108 -3.14 -9.00 -17.92
C GLN A 108 -3.63 -7.71 -17.24
N ASP A 109 -3.14 -7.45 -16.03
CA ASP A 109 -3.49 -6.22 -15.33
C ASP A 109 -2.91 -5.04 -16.14
N PRO A 110 -3.74 -4.05 -16.49
CA PRO A 110 -3.28 -2.90 -17.25
C PRO A 110 -2.25 -2.13 -16.43
N ILE A 111 -1.14 -1.76 -17.07
CA ILE A 111 -0.11 -0.92 -16.44
C ILE A 111 -0.76 0.38 -15.99
N LEU A 112 -0.72 0.64 -14.69
CA LEU A 112 -1.20 1.88 -14.12
C LEU A 112 -0.22 3.01 -14.47
N VAL A 113 -0.76 4.12 -14.96
CA VAL A 113 0.04 5.32 -15.26
C VAL A 113 0.27 6.08 -13.96
N ASP A 114 1.48 6.59 -13.75
CA ASP A 114 1.76 7.43 -12.59
C ASP A 114 0.82 8.64 -12.56
N PRO A 115 0.15 8.91 -11.42
CA PRO A 115 -0.65 10.11 -11.27
C PRO A 115 0.28 11.34 -11.33
N ARG A 116 -0.08 12.29 -12.20
CA ARG A 116 0.65 13.57 -12.35
C ARG A 116 0.61 14.42 -11.08
#